data_AF-A0A7H2BCR0-F1
#
_entry.id   AF-A0A7H2BCR0-F1
#
_cell.length_a   1.000
_cell.length_b   1.000
_cell.length_c   1.000
_cell.angle_alpha   90.00
_cell.angle_beta   90.00
_cell.angle_gamma   90.00
#
_symmetry.space_group_name_H-M   'P 1'
#
loop_
_entity.id
_entity.type
_entity.pdbx_description
1 polymer ?
#
loop_
_entity_poly.entity_id
_entity_poly.type
_entity_poly.pdbx_seq_one_letter_code
_entity_poly.pdbx_strand_id
1 'polypeptide(L)' 'MLYHRHNLTEELLAGFYDVSQPTISRTINLIEQALVKILRPLIQPLGKALDAPGSLVIDGTLIPTWNWRSRGK' A
#
# COMPACT_ATOMS: atom_id res chain seq x y z
N MET A 1 -12.37 0.27 -0.79
CA MET A 1 -12.79 1.18 -1.89
C MET A 1 -12.81 0.38 -3.18
N LEU A 2 -13.92 0.39 -3.93
CA LEU A 2 -14.02 -0.28 -5.25
C LEU A 2 -12.97 0.25 -6.25
N TYR A 3 -12.59 1.53 -6.09
CA TYR A 3 -11.48 2.18 -6.79
C TYR A 3 -10.19 1.32 -6.80
N HIS A 4 -9.55 1.10 -5.65
CA HIS A 4 -8.29 0.36 -5.60
C HIS A 4 -8.43 -1.15 -5.87
N ARG A 5 -9.61 -1.74 -5.63
CA ARG A 5 -9.80 -3.20 -5.78
C ARG A 5 -10.02 -3.61 -7.24
N HIS A 6 -10.69 -2.77 -8.02
CA HIS A 6 -11.05 -3.06 -9.41
C HIS A 6 -10.47 -2.05 -10.40
N ASN A 7 -9.64 -1.13 -9.93
CA ASN A 7 -9.03 -0.06 -10.70
C ASN A 7 -10.06 0.74 -11.52
N LEU A 8 -11.22 1.02 -10.91
CA LEU A 8 -12.28 1.78 -11.57
C LEU A 8 -11.86 3.24 -11.75
N THR A 9 -12.30 3.89 -12.83
CA THR A 9 -12.05 5.31 -13.02
C THR A 9 -12.89 6.16 -12.06
N GLU A 10 -12.37 7.32 -11.65
CA GLU A 10 -13.12 8.25 -10.79
C GLU A 10 -14.39 8.77 -11.47
N GLU A 11 -14.39 8.88 -12.80
CA GLU A 11 -15.56 9.27 -13.59
C GLU A 11 -16.67 8.21 -13.56
N LEU A 12 -16.33 6.92 -13.58
CA LEU A 12 -17.31 5.85 -13.42
C LEU A 12 -17.92 5.87 -12.01
N LEU A 13 -17.09 6.10 -10.98
CA LEU A 13 -17.56 6.27 -9.61
C LEU A 13 -18.46 7.49 -9.46
N ALA A 14 -18.11 8.59 -10.12
CA ALA A 14 -18.92 9.81 -10.15
C ALA A 14 -20.33 9.53 -10.72
N GLY A 15 -20.39 8.74 -11.81
CA GLY A 15 -21.64 8.25 -12.38
C GLY A 15 -22.45 7.35 -11.43
N PHE A 16 -21.81 6.48 -10.63
CA PHE A 16 -22.53 5.63 -9.66
C PHE A 16 -23.13 6.41 -8.49
N TYR A 17 -22.49 7.50 -8.07
CA TYR A 17 -22.90 8.28 -6.90
C TYR A 17 -23.66 9.56 -7.26
N ASP A 18 -23.91 9.82 -8.54
CA ASP A 18 -24.56 11.03 -9.06
C ASP A 18 -23.89 12.32 -8.55
N VAL A 19 -22.56 12.33 -8.54
CA VAL A 19 -21.74 13.49 -8.14
C VAL A 19 -20.73 13.81 -9.23
N SER A 20 -20.09 14.98 -9.13
CA SER A 20 -19.00 15.34 -10.04
C SER A 20 -17.76 14.48 -9.79
N GLN A 21 -16.99 14.17 -10.83
CA GLN A 21 -15.69 13.50 -10.70
C GLN A 21 -14.72 14.25 -9.76
N PRO A 22 -14.65 15.60 -9.76
CA PRO A 22 -13.86 16.33 -8.77
C PRO A 22 -14.31 16.08 -7.31
N THR A 23 -15.58 15.77 -7.07
CA THR A 23 -16.06 15.38 -5.73
C THR A 23 -15.45 14.04 -5.33
N ILE A 24 -15.52 13.03 -6.20
CA ILE A 24 -14.90 11.72 -5.97
C ILE A 24 -13.40 11.86 -5.71
N SER A 25 -12.69 12.64 -6.53
CA SER A 25 -11.25 12.87 -6.38
C SER A 25 -10.88 13.46 -5.01
N ARG A 26 -11.63 14.47 -4.54
CA ARG A 26 -11.42 15.05 -3.21
C ARG A 26 -11.71 14.06 -2.10
N THR A 27 -12.77 13.25 -2.24
CA THR A 27 -13.12 12.22 -1.27
C THR A 27 -12.05 11.13 -1.18
N ILE A 28 -11.51 10.66 -2.31
CA ILE A 28 -10.41 9.69 -2.34
C ILE A 28 -9.18 10.28 -1.65
N ASN A 29 -8.76 11.49 -2.03
CA ASN A 29 -7.63 12.18 -1.41
C ASN A 29 -7.79 12.32 0.12
N LEU A 30 -9.00 12.64 0.60
CA LEU A 30 -9.27 12.76 2.03
C LEU A 30 -9.12 11.42 2.77
N ILE A 31 -9.61 10.33 2.16
CA ILE A 31 -9.48 8.99 2.71
C ILE A 31 -8.01 8.53 2.70
N GLU A 32 -7.29 8.75 1.60
CA GLU A 32 -5.86 8.45 1.50
C GLU A 32 -5.05 9.19 2.57
N GLN A 33 -5.30 10.48 2.78
CA GLN A 33 -4.64 11.25 3.83
C GLN A 33 -4.96 10.73 5.24
N ALA A 34 -6.21 10.34 5.50
CA ALA A 34 -6.61 9.72 6.76
C ALA A 34 -5.87 8.40 6.99
N LEU A 35 -5.79 7.55 5.97
CA LEU A 35 -5.05 6.29 6.02
C LEU A 35 -3.57 6.52 6.26
N VAL A 36 -2.94 7.47 5.57
CA VAL A 36 -1.54 7.84 5.83
C VAL A 36 -1.35 8.24 7.28
N LYS A 37 -2.23 9.07 7.84
CA LYS A 37 -2.13 9.49 9.26
C LYS A 37 -2.21 8.31 10.23
N ILE A 38 -3.10 7.36 9.96
CA ILE A 38 -3.32 6.17 10.82
C ILE A 38 -2.17 5.16 10.68
N LEU A 39 -1.67 4.96 9.46
CA LEU A 39 -0.67 3.93 9.17
C LEU A 39 0.75 4.41 9.42
N ARG A 40 1.04 5.71 9.34
CA ARG A 40 2.40 6.26 9.50
C ARG A 40 3.13 5.82 10.78
N PRO A 41 2.48 5.71 11.96
CA PRO A 41 3.13 5.18 13.16
C PRO A 41 3.47 3.69 13.09
N LEU A 42 2.80 2.92 12.23
CA LEU A 42 3.03 1.48 12.04
C LEU A 42 4.14 1.18 11.03
N ILE A 43 4.56 2.19 10.24
CA ILE A 43 5.64 2.03 9.26
C ILE A 43 6.97 1.95 10.00
N GLN A 44 7.59 0.77 9.97
CA GLN A 44 8.93 0.59 10.50
C GLN A 44 9.95 1.22 9.55
N PRO A 45 11.02 1.88 10.08
CA PRO A 45 12.14 2.30 9.26
C PRO A 45 12.72 1.11 8.49
N LEU A 46 13.11 1.31 7.24
CA LEU A 46 13.64 0.25 6.37
C LEU A 46 14.76 -0.55 7.03
N GLY A 47 15.66 0.12 7.77
CA GLY A 47 16.73 -0.57 8.52
C GLY A 47 16.20 -1.61 9.53
N LYS A 48 15.13 -1.30 10.27
CA LYS A 48 14.49 -2.25 11.19
C LYS A 48 13.70 -3.34 10.45
N ALA A 49 13.17 -3.03 9.27
CA ALA A 49 12.48 -4.00 8.44
C ALA A 49 13.44 -5.05 7.83
N LEU A 50 14.70 -4.69 7.58
CA LEU A 50 15.74 -5.60 7.08
C LEU A 50 16.24 -6.58 8.14
N ASP A 51 16.16 -6.22 9.42
CA ASP A 51 16.50 -7.09 10.55
C ASP A 51 15.38 -8.10 10.90
N ALA A 52 14.23 -8.03 10.21
CA ALA A 52 13.11 -8.92 10.46
C ALA A 52 13.46 -10.37 10.05
N PRO A 53 13.21 -11.38 10.90
CA PRO A 53 13.48 -12.77 10.55
C PRO A 53 12.51 -13.23 9.45
N GLY A 54 13.04 -13.74 8.33
CA GLY A 54 12.26 -14.27 7.20
C GLY A 54 12.44 -13.47 5.91
N SER A 55 11.81 -13.90 4.82
CA SER A 55 11.94 -13.25 3.50
C SER A 55 11.12 -11.96 3.43
N LEU A 56 11.77 -10.87 3.01
CA LEU A 56 11.12 -9.58 2.82
C LEU A 56 10.72 -9.41 1.35
N VAL A 57 9.47 -9.02 1.10
CA VAL A 57 8.99 -8.65 -0.24
C VAL A 57 8.85 -7.14 -0.29
N ILE A 58 9.61 -6.49 -1.16
CA ILE A 58 9.51 -5.05 -1.43
C ILE A 58 9.05 -4.87 -2.87
N ASP A 59 7.92 -4.21 -3.07
CA ASP A 59 7.36 -3.90 -4.40
C ASP A 59 7.29 -5.13 -5.34
N GLY A 60 6.92 -6.29 -4.79
CA GLY A 60 6.84 -7.56 -5.52
C GLY A 60 8.19 -8.25 -5.78
N THR A 61 9.30 -7.64 -5.37
CA THR A 61 10.64 -8.25 -5.40
C THR A 61 10.91 -8.96 -4.08
N LEU A 62 11.16 -10.26 -4.15
CA LEU A 62 11.63 -11.03 -3.01
C LEU A 62 13.10 -10.66 -2.73
N ILE A 63 13.35 -9.98 -1.62
CA ILE A 63 14.71 -9.71 -1.17
C ILE A 63 15.23 -10.97 -0.48
N PRO A 64 16.33 -11.56 -0.95
CA PRO A 64 16.93 -12.72 -0.30
C PRO A 64 17.43 -12.28 1.08
N THR A 65 16.70 -12.66 2.11
CA THR A 65 17.18 -12.55 3.49
C THR A 65 17.97 -13.79 3.87
N TRP A 66 18.75 -13.66 4.95
CA TRP A 66 19.68 -14.67 5.41
C TRP A 66 19.04 -16.08 5.47
N ASN A 67 19.60 -17.01 4.69
CA ASN A 67 19.17 -18.40 4.63
C ASN A 67 20.13 -19.25 5.48
N TRP A 68 19.63 -20.01 6.44
CA TRP A 68 20.45 -20.95 7.23
C TRP A 68 21.20 -21.98 6.36
N ARG A 69 20.71 -22.29 5.15
CA ARG A 69 21.41 -23.15 4.17
C ARG A 69 22.66 -22.51 3.57
N SER A 70 22.82 -21.18 3.60
CA SER A 70 24.03 -20.54 3.09
C SER A 70 25.23 -20.65 4.03
N ARG A 71 25.07 -21.28 5.21
CA ARG A 71 26.16 -21.60 6.14
C ARG A 71 26.71 -23.03 5.98
N GLY A 72 26.35 -23.74 4.91
CA GLY A 72 26.71 -25.13 4.67
C GLY A 72 27.85 -25.36 3.68
N LYS A 73 29.05 -24.86 4.00
CA LYS A 73 30.41 -25.45 3.83
C LYS A 73 31.46 -24.36 3.78
#